data_AF-A0A2I0HN71-F1
#
_entry.id   AF-A0A2I0HN71-F1
#
_cell.length_a   1.000
_cell.length_b   1.000
_cell.length_c   1.000
_cell.angle_alpha   90.00
_cell.angle_beta   90.00
_cell.angle_gamma   90.00
#
_symmetry.space_group_name_H-M   'P 1'
#
loop_
_entity.id
_entity.type
_entity.pdbx_description
1 polymer ?
#
loop_
_entity_poly.entity_id
_entity_poly.type
_entity_poly.pdbx_seq_one_letter_code
_entity_poly.pdbx_strand_id
1 'polypeptide(L)'
;MADSSSSSTLMTLPSSSSNPTTLPSSFPTIPVKLNGMNYLYWKGVMTPLLTTYGLLDYVEGRITIPSKTTTGADGTVMQNSDFLNWQSRDNFALTCIMLAVTEEIGVTILSARTSSEAWTSLATAFLTQTAAQEDLLDQQWRDLKKGDQSMAKFINSVKEHALRYAQIGKLKTPAEINRRIYTGLGPDWEPIVLAQSERMLTMTTEELQSLLVGHEERRLYAAAQTMTSPAAPSPAPLSGLLGPVPTEVHYTNSH
;
A
#
# COMPACT_ATOMS: atom_id res chain seq x y z
N MET A 1 25.93 75.74 -7.47
CA MET A 1 26.05 75.29 -8.87
C MET A 1 27.02 74.12 -8.83
N ALA A 2 26.49 72.88 -8.81
CA ALA A 2 26.56 71.93 -9.94
C ALA A 2 28.00 71.39 -10.10
N ASP A 3 28.32 70.10 -10.04
CA ASP A 3 27.55 68.89 -10.28
C ASP A 3 28.11 67.67 -9.52
N SER A 4 27.19 66.76 -9.21
CA SER A 4 27.40 65.38 -8.80
C SER A 4 28.02 64.55 -9.91
N SER A 5 28.89 63.59 -9.58
CA SER A 5 29.08 62.34 -10.34
C SER A 5 29.92 61.35 -9.53
N SER A 6 29.24 60.51 -8.73
CA SER A 6 29.81 59.26 -8.23
C SER A 6 29.22 58.12 -9.06
N SER A 7 30.06 57.53 -9.92
CA SER A 7 29.71 56.33 -10.69
C SER A 7 29.57 55.13 -9.76
N SER A 8 28.33 54.79 -9.43
CA SER A 8 27.99 53.49 -8.83
C SER A 8 27.78 52.49 -9.97
N THR A 9 28.78 51.65 -10.21
CA THR A 9 28.67 50.52 -11.14
C THR A 9 27.72 49.49 -10.53
N LEU A 10 26.49 49.45 -11.02
CA LEU A 10 25.55 48.37 -10.73
C LEU A 10 26.13 47.08 -11.30
N MET A 11 26.55 46.17 -10.42
CA MET A 11 26.84 44.77 -10.76
C MET A 11 25.50 44.10 -11.11
N THR A 12 25.14 44.13 -12.37
CA THR A 12 24.05 43.30 -12.90
C THR A 12 24.50 41.84 -12.78
N LEU A 13 23.88 41.08 -11.88
CA LEU A 13 24.03 39.63 -11.87
C LEU A 13 23.50 39.09 -13.21
N PRO A 14 24.25 38.24 -13.93
CA PRO A 14 23.67 37.49 -15.03
C PRO A 14 22.68 36.48 -14.43
N SER A 15 21.39 36.68 -14.71
CA SER A 15 20.36 35.66 -14.52
C SER A 15 20.59 34.53 -15.52
N SER A 16 21.56 33.66 -15.24
CA SER A 16 21.75 32.43 -16.01
C SER A 16 20.81 31.35 -15.48
N SER A 17 19.53 31.42 -15.85
CA SER A 17 18.67 30.22 -15.85
C SER A 17 18.99 29.40 -17.09
N SER A 18 20.16 28.77 -17.12
CA SER A 18 20.48 27.76 -18.12
C SER A 18 19.73 26.48 -17.75
N ASN A 19 18.45 26.41 -18.10
CA ASN A 19 17.81 25.11 -18.25
C ASN A 19 18.54 24.40 -19.39
N PRO A 20 19.08 23.19 -19.21
CA PRO A 20 19.75 22.50 -20.30
C PRO A 20 18.74 22.22 -21.41
N THR A 21 18.81 23.00 -22.50
CA THR A 21 17.95 22.90 -23.68
C THR A 21 18.13 21.58 -24.45
N THR A 22 19.13 20.79 -24.08
CA THR A 22 19.39 19.46 -24.65
C THR A 22 18.55 18.38 -23.96
N LEU A 23 17.77 17.63 -24.74
CA LEU A 23 17.13 16.41 -24.27
C LEU A 23 18.20 15.39 -23.85
N PRO A 24 17.92 14.54 -22.84
CA PRO A 24 18.83 13.46 -22.48
C PRO A 24 19.01 12.48 -23.66
N SER A 25 20.19 11.88 -23.76
CA SER A 25 20.54 10.95 -24.85
C SER A 25 19.84 9.58 -24.76
N SER A 26 19.15 9.31 -23.65
CA SER A 26 18.40 8.08 -23.44
C SER A 26 17.17 8.33 -22.57
N PHE A 27 16.19 7.44 -22.66
CA PHE A 27 15.00 7.47 -21.82
C PHE A 27 15.34 7.03 -20.39
N PRO A 28 14.69 7.62 -19.36
CA PRO A 28 14.90 7.21 -17.98
C PRO A 28 14.46 5.77 -17.77
N THR A 29 15.15 5.05 -16.89
CA THR A 29 14.65 3.78 -16.37
C THR A 29 13.45 4.06 -15.47
N ILE A 30 12.30 3.46 -15.80
CA ILE A 30 11.06 3.69 -15.08
C ILE A 30 10.83 2.54 -14.10
N PRO A 31 10.93 2.78 -12.78
CA PRO A 31 10.94 1.72 -11.79
C PRO A 31 9.56 1.13 -11.52
N VAL A 32 8.48 1.83 -11.89
CA VAL A 32 7.11 1.40 -11.63
C VAL A 32 6.22 1.60 -12.85
N LYS A 33 5.44 0.58 -13.19
CA LYS A 33 4.38 0.68 -14.18
C LYS A 33 3.03 0.89 -13.49
N LEU A 34 2.24 1.82 -14.01
CA LEU A 34 0.84 1.99 -13.62
C LEU A 34 0.08 0.72 -14.01
N ASN A 35 -0.58 0.09 -13.04
CA ASN A 35 -1.30 -1.18 -13.23
C ASN A 35 -2.79 -1.10 -12.80
N GLY A 36 -3.29 0.12 -12.60
CA GLY A 36 -4.68 0.41 -12.28
C GLY A 36 -5.00 0.49 -10.79
N MET A 37 -4.18 -0.13 -9.92
CA MET A 37 -4.36 -0.09 -8.46
C MET A 37 -3.38 0.84 -7.76
N ASN A 38 -2.28 1.20 -8.44
CA ASN A 38 -1.16 1.92 -7.84
C ASN A 38 -1.03 3.38 -8.30
N TYR A 39 -2.11 4.02 -8.75
CA TYR A 39 -2.04 5.35 -9.37
C TYR A 39 -1.36 6.41 -8.49
N LEU A 40 -1.71 6.49 -7.20
CA LEU A 40 -1.14 7.51 -6.32
C LEU A 40 0.35 7.26 -6.05
N TYR A 41 0.75 6.01 -5.86
CA TYR A 41 2.16 5.63 -5.79
C TYR A 41 2.91 5.93 -7.09
N TRP A 42 2.36 5.52 -8.24
CA TRP A 42 2.92 5.78 -9.56
C TRP A 42 3.10 7.28 -9.82
N LYS A 43 2.08 8.09 -9.50
CA LYS A 43 2.15 9.55 -9.64
C LYS A 43 3.22 10.14 -8.72
N GLY A 44 3.34 9.63 -7.49
CA GLY A 44 4.38 10.01 -6.54
C GLY A 44 5.79 9.71 -7.03
N VAL A 45 5.98 8.64 -7.82
CA VAL A 45 7.28 8.29 -8.45
C VAL A 45 7.53 9.09 -9.74
N MET A 46 6.50 9.27 -10.58
CA MET A 46 6.65 9.96 -11.86
C MET A 46 6.85 11.46 -11.71
N THR A 47 6.21 12.10 -10.73
CA THR A 47 6.33 13.56 -10.50
C THR A 47 7.80 14.00 -10.29
N PRO A 48 8.58 13.44 -9.34
CA PRO A 48 9.97 13.81 -9.16
C PRO A 48 10.86 13.39 -10.33
N LEU A 49 10.54 12.26 -11.00
CA LEU A 49 11.24 11.84 -12.22
C LEU A 49 11.11 12.91 -13.31
N LEU A 50 9.88 13.33 -13.64
CA LEU A 50 9.63 14.37 -14.64
C LEU A 50 10.21 15.72 -14.24
N THR A 51 10.17 16.06 -12.94
CA THR A 51 10.80 17.28 -12.40
C THR A 51 12.31 17.29 -12.67
N THR A 52 12.98 16.15 -12.46
CA THR A 52 14.43 16.02 -12.67
C THR A 52 14.85 16.31 -14.12
N TYR A 53 13.97 16.03 -15.08
CA TYR A 53 14.20 16.30 -16.51
C TYR A 53 13.61 17.64 -16.99
N GLY A 54 13.02 18.44 -16.10
CA GLY A 54 12.37 19.71 -16.45
C GLY A 54 11.10 19.52 -17.31
N LEU A 55 10.39 18.41 -17.13
CA LEU A 55 9.23 18.02 -17.93
C LEU A 55 7.90 18.19 -17.19
N LEU A 56 7.94 18.46 -15.88
CA LEU A 56 6.72 18.50 -15.06
C LEU A 56 5.74 19.57 -15.56
N ASP A 57 6.23 20.76 -15.91
CA ASP A 57 5.37 21.85 -16.39
C ASP A 57 4.75 21.57 -17.77
N TYR A 58 5.34 20.67 -18.57
CA TYR A 58 4.74 20.19 -19.83
C TYR A 58 3.54 19.29 -19.54
N VAL A 59 3.69 18.29 -18.66
CA VAL A 59 2.60 17.35 -18.34
C VAL A 59 1.48 18.00 -17.53
N GLU A 60 1.80 19.01 -16.71
CA GLU A 60 0.80 19.79 -15.98
C GLU A 60 0.15 20.89 -16.83
N GLY A 61 0.56 21.05 -18.11
CA GLY A 61 -0.03 22.01 -19.03
C GLY A 61 0.23 23.48 -18.65
N ARG A 62 1.26 23.75 -17.85
CA ARG A 62 1.64 25.11 -17.42
C ARG A 62 2.40 25.87 -18.50
N ILE A 63 2.93 25.17 -19.50
CA ILE A 63 3.62 25.77 -20.64
C ILE A 63 2.63 26.02 -21.76
N THR A 64 2.53 27.28 -22.19
CA THR A 64 1.72 27.67 -23.34
C THR A 64 2.32 27.09 -24.62
N ILE A 65 1.48 26.47 -25.45
CA ILE A 65 1.89 25.90 -26.74
C ILE A 65 2.27 27.04 -27.69
N PRO A 66 3.52 27.13 -28.18
CA PRO A 66 3.91 28.16 -29.13
C PRO A 66 3.19 28.01 -30.48
N SER A 67 3.00 29.12 -31.20
CA SER A 67 2.46 29.09 -32.57
C SER A 67 3.36 28.25 -33.49
N LYS A 68 2.77 27.40 -34.34
CA LYS A 68 3.52 26.52 -35.26
C LYS A 68 4.34 27.29 -36.31
N THR A 69 3.86 28.46 -36.69
CA THR A 69 4.48 29.33 -37.66
C THR A 69 4.63 30.74 -37.10
N THR A 70 5.66 31.44 -37.57
CA THR A 70 5.92 32.84 -37.27
C THR A 70 6.08 33.58 -38.59
N THR A 71 5.46 34.76 -38.69
CA THR A 71 5.58 35.61 -39.88
C THR A 71 6.73 36.59 -39.68
N GLY A 72 7.70 36.55 -40.59
CA GLY A 72 8.82 37.49 -40.62
C GLY A 72 8.38 38.92 -40.97
N ALA A 73 9.26 39.90 -40.73
CA ALA A 73 8.99 41.31 -41.06
C ALA A 73 8.77 41.56 -42.57
N ASP A 74 9.19 40.61 -43.41
CA ASP A 74 9.01 40.57 -44.86
C ASP A 74 7.72 39.86 -45.31
N GLY A 75 6.88 39.42 -44.37
CA GLY A 75 5.64 38.68 -44.64
C GLY A 75 5.86 37.19 -44.94
N THR A 76 7.08 36.68 -44.86
CA THR A 76 7.35 35.25 -45.07
C THR A 76 6.89 34.42 -43.86
N VAL A 77 6.20 33.32 -44.13
CA VAL A 77 5.75 32.38 -43.09
C VAL A 77 6.85 31.34 -42.89
N MET A 78 7.46 31.33 -41.70
CA MET A 78 8.49 30.36 -41.33
C MET A 78 8.02 29.45 -40.19
N GLN A 79 8.62 28.27 -40.09
CA GLN A 79 8.41 27.38 -38.95
C GLN A 79 8.98 27.99 -37.67
N ASN A 80 8.21 27.93 -36.59
CA ASN A 80 8.66 28.45 -35.30
C ASN A 80 9.60 27.46 -34.60
N SER A 81 10.84 27.89 -34.33
CA SER A 81 11.82 27.11 -33.57
C SER A 81 11.36 26.80 -32.15
N ASP A 82 10.59 27.69 -31.52
CA ASP A 82 10.08 27.50 -30.16
C ASP A 82 9.03 26.40 -30.12
N PHE A 83 8.18 26.31 -31.16
CA PHE A 83 7.23 25.22 -31.30
C PHE A 83 7.95 23.87 -31.46
N LEU A 84 9.02 23.82 -32.26
CA LEU A 84 9.81 22.60 -32.42
C LEU A 84 10.47 22.14 -31.12
N ASN A 85 11.05 23.07 -30.36
CA ASN A 85 11.65 22.77 -29.06
C ASN A 85 10.59 22.27 -28.08
N TRP A 86 9.47 23.00 -27.97
CA TRP A 86 8.33 22.60 -27.14
C TRP A 86 7.84 21.20 -27.52
N GLN A 87 7.64 20.94 -28.81
CA GLN A 87 7.15 19.65 -29.32
C GLN A 87 8.12 18.52 -29.01
N SER A 88 9.43 18.76 -29.12
CA SER A 88 10.45 17.78 -28.79
C SER A 88 10.41 17.40 -27.30
N ARG A 89 10.25 18.39 -26.42
CA ARG A 89 10.13 18.20 -24.97
C ARG A 89 8.82 17.51 -24.57
N ASP A 90 7.71 17.93 -25.16
CA ASP A 90 6.40 17.32 -24.92
C ASP A 90 6.36 15.86 -25.38
N ASN A 91 6.88 15.54 -26.56
CA ASN A 91 6.99 14.15 -27.04
C ASN A 91 7.87 13.29 -26.13
N PHE A 92 8.96 13.85 -25.60
CA PHE A 92 9.82 13.14 -24.65
C PHE A 92 9.06 12.84 -23.34
N ALA A 93 8.31 13.81 -22.81
CA ALA A 93 7.46 13.61 -21.64
C ALA A 93 6.35 12.58 -21.90
N LEU A 94 5.67 12.66 -23.04
CA LEU A 94 4.64 11.70 -23.45
C LEU A 94 5.22 10.29 -23.55
N THR A 95 6.40 10.13 -24.13
CA THR A 95 7.09 8.84 -24.22
C THR A 95 7.43 8.29 -22.83
N CYS A 96 7.89 9.13 -21.91
CA CYS A 96 8.11 8.72 -20.52
C CYS A 96 6.82 8.20 -19.88
N ILE A 97 5.68 8.89 -20.07
CA ILE A 97 4.37 8.43 -19.56
C ILE A 97 3.99 7.08 -20.19
N MET A 98 4.13 6.94 -21.51
CA MET A 98 3.80 5.71 -22.24
C MET A 98 4.63 4.50 -21.78
N LEU A 99 5.91 4.71 -21.48
CA LEU A 99 6.78 3.65 -20.94
C LEU A 99 6.46 3.31 -19.47
N ALA A 100 5.83 4.24 -18.74
CA ALA A 100 5.46 4.11 -17.34
C ALA A 100 4.09 3.46 -17.09
N VAL A 101 3.38 3.04 -18.12
CA VAL A 101 2.08 2.38 -17.99
C VAL A 101 2.15 0.93 -18.49
N THR A 102 1.21 0.10 -18.04
CA THR A 102 0.97 -1.21 -18.68
C THR A 102 0.34 -1.01 -20.05
N GLU A 103 0.42 -2.03 -20.91
CA GLU A 103 -0.17 -2.01 -22.26
C GLU A 103 -1.69 -1.74 -22.21
N GLU A 104 -2.40 -2.39 -21.29
CA GLU A 104 -3.84 -2.20 -21.07
C GLU A 104 -4.21 -0.73 -20.80
N ILE A 105 -3.41 -0.04 -19.99
CA ILE A 105 -3.63 1.39 -19.68
C ILE A 105 -3.10 2.27 -20.81
N GLY A 106 -2.03 1.86 -21.50
CA GLY A 106 -1.50 2.53 -22.67
C GLY A 106 -2.56 2.77 -23.75
N VAL A 107 -3.48 1.81 -23.95
CA VAL A 107 -4.61 1.98 -24.89
C VAL A 107 -5.49 3.20 -24.53
N THR A 108 -5.66 3.50 -23.24
CA THR A 108 -6.51 4.62 -22.78
C THR A 108 -5.91 5.99 -23.10
N ILE A 109 -4.57 6.06 -23.22
CA ILE A 109 -3.85 7.29 -23.54
C ILE A 109 -3.30 7.31 -24.97
N LEU A 110 -3.57 6.29 -25.78
CA LEU A 110 -3.05 6.17 -27.15
C LEU A 110 -3.53 7.30 -28.07
N SER A 111 -4.71 7.87 -27.80
CA SER A 111 -5.28 9.00 -28.54
C SER A 111 -4.73 10.37 -28.09
N ALA A 112 -3.99 10.42 -26.99
CA ALA A 112 -3.43 11.66 -26.47
C ALA A 112 -2.37 12.22 -27.42
N ARG A 113 -2.52 13.48 -27.80
CA ARG A 113 -1.60 14.19 -28.71
C ARG A 113 -0.52 14.96 -27.98
N THR A 114 -0.72 15.20 -26.69
CA THR A 114 0.24 15.91 -25.84
C THR A 114 0.47 15.13 -24.55
N SER A 115 1.61 15.38 -23.91
CA SER A 115 1.91 14.79 -22.61
C SER A 115 0.91 15.23 -21.54
N SER A 116 0.39 16.45 -21.66
CA SER A 116 -0.63 17.01 -20.76
C SER A 116 -1.98 16.32 -20.89
N GLU A 117 -2.41 16.02 -22.12
CA GLU A 117 -3.63 15.23 -22.36
C GLU A 117 -3.52 13.83 -21.74
N ALA A 118 -2.38 13.15 -21.95
CA ALA A 118 -2.15 11.82 -21.37
C ALA A 118 -2.16 11.86 -19.83
N TRP A 119 -1.44 12.81 -19.24
CA TRP A 119 -1.36 13.00 -17.79
C TRP A 119 -2.73 13.28 -17.15
N THR A 120 -3.52 14.14 -17.78
CA THR A 120 -4.87 14.51 -17.32
C THR A 120 -5.86 13.36 -17.50
N SER A 121 -5.77 12.61 -18.60
CA SER A 121 -6.60 11.44 -18.85
C SER A 121 -6.38 10.37 -17.76
N LEU A 122 -5.11 10.05 -17.45
CA LEU A 122 -4.78 9.12 -16.37
C LEU A 122 -5.31 9.61 -15.02
N ALA A 123 -5.14 10.90 -14.71
CA ALA A 123 -5.68 11.48 -13.48
C ALA A 123 -7.20 11.32 -13.40
N THR A 124 -7.92 11.63 -14.47
CA THR A 124 -9.38 11.55 -14.51
C THR A 124 -9.87 10.11 -14.35
N ALA A 125 -9.24 9.16 -15.04
CA ALA A 125 -9.59 7.76 -14.99
C ALA A 125 -9.35 7.15 -13.60
N PHE A 126 -8.19 7.42 -12.99
CA PHE A 126 -7.78 6.72 -11.78
C PHE A 126 -8.15 7.43 -10.47
N LEU A 127 -8.35 8.76 -10.46
CA LEU A 127 -8.80 9.45 -9.24
C LEU A 127 -10.24 9.05 -8.86
N THR A 128 -11.14 8.93 -9.83
CA THR A 128 -12.52 8.47 -9.58
C THR A 128 -12.53 7.01 -9.13
N GLN A 129 -11.73 6.17 -9.80
CA GLN A 129 -11.55 4.77 -9.42
C GLN A 129 -10.95 4.61 -8.01
N THR A 130 -10.10 5.55 -7.57
CA THR A 130 -9.47 5.50 -6.23
C THR A 130 -10.50 5.54 -5.12
N ALA A 131 -11.56 6.34 -5.24
CA ALA A 131 -12.62 6.40 -4.22
C ALA A 131 -13.39 5.07 -4.12
N ALA A 132 -13.77 4.48 -5.26
CA ALA A 132 -14.42 3.17 -5.28
C ALA A 132 -13.48 2.03 -4.80
N GLN A 133 -12.18 2.12 -5.14
CA GLN A 133 -11.15 1.20 -4.65
C GLN A 133 -10.98 1.32 -3.14
N GLU A 134 -11.01 2.54 -2.60
CA GLU A 134 -10.97 2.77 -1.17
C GLU A 134 -12.15 2.11 -0.46
N ASP A 135 -13.38 2.34 -0.92
CA ASP A 135 -14.57 1.73 -0.32
C ASP A 135 -14.47 0.20 -0.29
N LEU A 136 -13.99 -0.39 -1.39
CA LEU A 136 -13.74 -1.82 -1.49
C LEU A 136 -12.63 -2.28 -0.53
N LEU A 137 -11.52 -1.53 -0.43
CA LEU A 137 -10.44 -1.83 0.50
C LEU A 137 -10.88 -1.71 1.96
N ASP A 138 -11.76 -0.77 2.29
CA ASP A 138 -12.37 -0.62 3.61
C ASP A 138 -13.25 -1.82 3.95
N GLN A 139 -14.05 -2.29 3.00
CA GLN A 139 -14.83 -3.52 3.16
C GLN A 139 -13.90 -4.73 3.37
N GLN A 140 -12.95 -4.96 2.48
CA GLN A 140 -12.00 -6.07 2.58
C GLN A 140 -11.24 -6.04 3.90
N TRP A 141 -10.80 -4.86 4.34
CA TRP A 141 -10.12 -4.67 5.62
C TRP A 141 -11.02 -5.02 6.81
N ARG A 142 -12.29 -4.66 6.78
CA ARG A 142 -13.26 -5.04 7.84
C ARG A 142 -13.49 -6.55 7.88
N ASP A 143 -13.51 -7.19 6.71
CA ASP A 143 -13.82 -8.61 6.54
C ASP A 143 -12.61 -9.53 6.82
N LEU A 144 -11.41 -8.99 6.98
CA LEU A 144 -10.22 -9.75 7.38
C LEU A 144 -10.43 -10.45 8.73
N LYS A 145 -10.43 -11.79 8.67
CA LYS A 145 -10.50 -12.68 9.83
C LYS A 145 -9.47 -13.79 9.70
N LYS A 146 -8.99 -14.29 10.83
CA LYS A 146 -8.12 -15.48 10.85
C LYS A 146 -8.87 -16.67 10.27
N GLY A 147 -10.04 -17.03 10.78
CA GLY A 147 -10.71 -18.27 10.35
C GLY A 147 -9.77 -19.50 10.46
N ASP A 148 -9.79 -20.35 9.44
CA ASP A 148 -9.07 -21.63 9.43
C ASP A 148 -7.61 -21.55 8.95
N GLN A 149 -7.16 -20.39 8.46
CA GLN A 149 -5.76 -20.21 8.06
C GLN A 149 -4.83 -20.10 9.28
N SER A 150 -3.54 -20.40 9.08
CA SER A 150 -2.52 -20.20 10.10
C SER A 150 -2.35 -18.73 10.46
N MET A 151 -1.87 -18.46 11.67
CA MET A 151 -1.61 -17.10 12.16
C MET A 151 -0.68 -16.33 11.23
N ALA A 152 0.41 -16.97 10.78
CA ALA A 152 1.37 -16.35 9.87
C ALA A 152 0.72 -15.94 8.53
N LYS A 153 -0.12 -16.81 7.95
CA LYS A 153 -0.84 -16.50 6.70
C LYS A 153 -1.82 -15.33 6.89
N PHE A 154 -2.55 -15.32 8.00
CA PHE A 154 -3.48 -14.24 8.33
C PHE A 154 -2.76 -12.90 8.48
N ILE A 155 -1.67 -12.84 9.25
CA ILE A 155 -0.89 -11.60 9.44
C ILE A 155 -0.32 -11.09 8.12
N ASN A 156 0.20 -11.98 7.28
CA ASN A 156 0.68 -11.61 5.94
C ASN A 156 -0.44 -11.02 5.07
N SER A 157 -1.64 -11.59 5.13
CA SER A 157 -2.81 -11.04 4.42
C SER A 157 -3.16 -9.62 4.91
N VAL A 158 -3.11 -9.37 6.22
CA VAL A 158 -3.30 -8.01 6.77
C VAL A 158 -2.22 -7.05 6.27
N LYS A 159 -0.93 -7.46 6.29
CA LYS A 159 0.19 -6.64 5.77
C LYS A 159 0.04 -6.34 4.28
N GLU A 160 -0.41 -7.31 3.49
CA GLU A 160 -0.67 -7.13 2.05
C GLU A 160 -1.79 -6.11 1.80
N HIS A 161 -2.88 -6.17 2.57
CA HIS A 161 -3.94 -5.17 2.46
C HIS A 161 -3.42 -3.77 2.86
N ALA A 162 -2.64 -3.67 3.94
CA ALA A 162 -2.02 -2.40 4.33
C ALA A 162 -1.10 -1.82 3.24
N LEU A 163 -0.41 -2.68 2.47
CA LEU A 163 0.38 -2.25 1.31
C LEU A 163 -0.52 -1.68 0.19
N ARG A 164 -1.67 -2.30 -0.09
CA ARG A 164 -2.64 -1.78 -1.07
C ARG A 164 -3.19 -0.41 -0.66
N TYR A 165 -3.44 -0.20 0.63
CA TYR A 165 -3.77 1.12 1.19
C TYR A 165 -2.67 2.16 0.94
N ALA A 166 -1.40 1.78 1.10
CA ALA A 166 -0.28 2.68 0.80
C ALA A 166 -0.22 3.06 -0.69
N GLN A 167 -0.59 2.15 -1.59
CA GLN A 167 -0.63 2.40 -3.04
C GLN A 167 -1.65 3.46 -3.46
N ILE A 168 -2.75 3.59 -2.69
CA ILE A 168 -3.75 4.66 -2.84
C ILE A 168 -3.49 5.84 -1.89
N GLY A 169 -2.27 6.00 -1.37
CA GLY A 169 -1.89 7.14 -0.54
C GLY A 169 -2.53 7.17 0.86
N LYS A 170 -3.14 6.07 1.33
CA LYS A 170 -3.81 5.96 2.63
C LYS A 170 -3.09 4.99 3.56
N LEU A 171 -1.84 5.30 3.91
CA LEU A 171 -1.02 4.41 4.75
C LEU A 171 -1.73 4.08 6.07
N LYS A 172 -1.76 2.78 6.42
CA LYS A 172 -2.18 2.32 7.74
C LYS A 172 -1.02 2.44 8.72
N THR A 173 -1.31 2.98 9.89
CA THR A 173 -0.35 3.06 11.00
C THR A 173 -0.09 1.66 11.59
N PRO A 174 1.07 1.44 12.24
CA PRO A 174 1.34 0.18 12.93
C PRO A 174 0.24 -0.19 13.95
N ALA A 175 -0.31 0.80 14.65
CA ALA A 175 -1.40 0.60 15.60
C ALA A 175 -2.69 0.11 14.93
N GLU A 176 -3.05 0.65 13.75
CA GLU A 176 -4.21 0.18 13.00
C GLU A 176 -4.02 -1.24 12.46
N ILE A 177 -2.81 -1.56 12.00
CA ILE A 177 -2.44 -2.91 11.54
C ILE A 177 -2.55 -3.89 12.71
N ASN A 178 -1.95 -3.57 13.85
CA ASN A 178 -2.00 -4.40 15.05
C ASN A 178 -3.44 -4.58 15.54
N ARG A 179 -4.20 -3.49 15.62
CA ARG A 179 -5.63 -3.51 15.94
C ARG A 179 -6.39 -4.44 15.01
N ARG A 180 -6.13 -4.38 13.71
CA ARG A 180 -6.78 -5.27 12.76
C ARG A 180 -6.42 -6.73 13.00
N ILE A 181 -5.15 -7.04 13.29
CA ILE A 181 -4.68 -8.40 13.58
C ILE A 181 -5.45 -8.97 14.77
N TYR A 182 -5.39 -8.35 15.96
CA TYR A 182 -5.98 -8.96 17.15
C TYR A 182 -7.53 -8.93 17.16
N THR A 183 -8.16 -7.97 16.49
CA THR A 183 -9.64 -7.95 16.33
C THR A 183 -10.15 -8.92 15.25
N GLY A 184 -9.27 -9.41 14.37
CA GLY A 184 -9.61 -10.42 13.37
C GLY A 184 -9.48 -11.86 13.89
N LEU A 185 -9.07 -12.04 15.15
CA LEU A 185 -8.92 -13.36 15.76
C LEU A 185 -10.28 -13.92 16.20
N GLY A 186 -10.40 -15.25 16.17
CA GLY A 186 -11.59 -15.96 16.63
C GLY A 186 -11.68 -16.02 18.17
N PRO A 187 -12.80 -16.53 18.72
CA PRO A 187 -13.06 -16.57 20.16
C PRO A 187 -11.99 -17.32 20.95
N ASP A 188 -11.35 -18.33 20.36
CA ASP A 188 -10.27 -19.07 21.02
C ASP A 188 -9.04 -18.22 21.39
N TRP A 189 -8.93 -17.01 20.84
CA TRP A 189 -7.85 -16.06 21.09
C TRP A 189 -8.26 -14.97 22.08
N GLU A 190 -9.54 -14.91 22.47
CA GLU A 190 -10.06 -13.88 23.37
C GLU A 190 -9.31 -13.79 24.71
N PRO A 191 -8.88 -14.90 25.36
CA PRO A 191 -8.11 -14.81 26.61
C PRO A 191 -6.80 -14.04 26.48
N ILE A 192 -6.03 -14.28 25.40
CA ILE A 192 -4.75 -13.59 25.18
C ILE A 192 -4.97 -12.14 24.72
N VAL A 193 -6.01 -11.88 23.93
CA VAL A 193 -6.37 -10.54 23.47
C VAL A 193 -6.79 -9.67 24.65
N LEU A 194 -7.64 -10.17 25.55
CA LEU A 194 -8.06 -9.43 26.75
C LEU A 194 -6.89 -9.14 27.68
N ALA A 195 -6.02 -10.14 27.91
CA ALA A 195 -4.89 -10.01 28.84
C ALA A 195 -3.79 -9.04 28.34
N GLN A 196 -3.69 -8.80 27.03
CA GLN A 196 -2.54 -8.08 26.44
C GLN A 196 -2.93 -7.00 25.42
N SER A 197 -4.20 -6.57 25.36
CA SER A 197 -4.71 -5.63 24.35
C SER A 197 -3.88 -4.34 24.21
N GLU A 198 -3.58 -3.66 25.32
CA GLU A 198 -2.77 -2.44 25.33
C GLU A 198 -1.35 -2.68 24.79
N ARG A 199 -0.76 -3.82 25.16
CA ARG A 199 0.57 -4.22 24.71
C ARG A 199 0.57 -4.55 23.23
N MET A 200 -0.46 -5.25 22.74
CA MET A 200 -0.62 -5.59 21.32
C MET A 200 -0.78 -4.35 20.44
N LEU A 201 -1.41 -3.30 20.95
CA LEU A 201 -1.56 -2.04 20.22
C LEU A 201 -0.23 -1.28 20.08
N THR A 202 0.64 -1.35 21.10
CA THR A 202 1.85 -0.51 21.22
C THR A 202 3.14 -1.18 20.74
N MET A 203 3.20 -2.51 20.70
CA MET A 203 4.36 -3.24 20.19
C MET A 203 4.52 -3.12 18.67
N THR A 204 5.70 -3.45 18.15
CA THR A 204 5.91 -3.56 16.71
C THR A 204 5.07 -4.68 16.11
N THR A 205 4.74 -4.59 14.83
CA THR A 205 3.98 -5.64 14.14
C THR A 205 4.75 -6.96 14.10
N GLU A 206 6.08 -6.91 14.10
CA GLU A 206 7.00 -8.05 14.14
C GLU A 206 6.95 -8.75 15.50
N GLU A 207 6.97 -8.00 16.59
CA GLU A 207 6.80 -8.54 17.94
C GLU A 207 5.43 -9.19 18.12
N LEU A 208 4.37 -8.53 17.63
CA LEU A 208 3.00 -9.08 17.66
C LEU A 208 2.91 -10.38 16.88
N GLN A 209 3.54 -10.43 15.70
CA GLN A 209 3.61 -11.64 14.89
C GLN A 209 4.33 -12.77 15.63
N SER A 210 5.50 -12.50 16.21
CA SER A 210 6.25 -13.51 16.97
C SER A 210 5.42 -14.06 18.14
N LEU A 211 4.76 -13.17 18.89
CA LEU A 211 3.92 -13.53 20.03
C LEU A 211 2.74 -14.42 19.63
N LEU A 212 2.00 -14.04 18.59
CA LEU A 212 0.80 -14.76 18.16
C LEU A 212 1.14 -16.10 17.49
N VAL A 213 2.20 -16.16 16.70
CA VAL A 213 2.68 -17.41 16.09
C VAL A 213 3.18 -18.39 17.16
N GLY A 214 4.02 -17.93 18.10
CA GLY A 214 4.48 -18.78 19.20
C GLY A 214 3.35 -19.22 20.16
N HIS A 215 2.25 -18.48 20.22
CA HIS A 215 1.04 -18.91 20.91
C HIS A 215 0.27 -19.98 20.11
N GLU A 216 0.18 -19.85 18.79
CA GLU A 216 -0.42 -20.87 17.91
C GLU A 216 0.30 -22.21 18.06
N GLU A 217 1.64 -22.20 17.99
CA GLU A 217 2.48 -23.40 18.13
C GLU A 217 2.25 -24.12 19.46
N ARG A 218 2.24 -23.37 20.58
CA ARG A 218 1.98 -23.94 21.91
C ARG A 218 0.58 -24.56 22.02
N ARG A 219 -0.43 -23.93 21.42
CA ARG A 219 -1.80 -24.47 21.38
C ARG A 219 -1.88 -25.76 20.57
N LEU A 220 -1.25 -25.79 19.40
CA LEU A 220 -1.21 -26.98 18.54
C LEU A 220 -0.47 -28.13 19.23
N TYR A 221 0.64 -27.83 19.90
CA TYR A 221 1.40 -28.82 20.67
C TYR A 221 0.59 -29.41 21.83
N ALA A 222 -0.12 -28.58 22.60
CA ALA A 222 -0.98 -29.04 23.69
C ALA A 222 -2.14 -29.92 23.18
N ALA A 223 -2.79 -29.51 22.08
CA ALA A 223 -3.85 -30.30 21.46
C ALA A 223 -3.36 -31.68 21.01
N ALA A 224 -2.17 -31.76 20.40
CA ALA A 224 -1.56 -33.02 20.00
C ALA A 224 -1.28 -33.95 21.20
N GLN A 225 -0.82 -33.41 22.33
CA GLN A 225 -0.61 -34.22 23.54
C GLN A 225 -1.92 -34.79 24.10
N THR A 226 -3.01 -34.00 24.12
CA THR A 226 -4.31 -34.48 24.61
C THR A 226 -4.90 -35.59 23.75
N MET A 227 -4.62 -35.62 22.44
CA MET A 227 -5.07 -36.68 21.54
C MET A 227 -4.26 -37.98 21.67
N THR A 228 -3.06 -37.92 22.24
CA THR A 228 -2.14 -39.07 22.36
C THR A 228 -2.20 -39.75 23.73
N SER A 229 -2.95 -39.18 24.69
CA SER A 229 -3.14 -39.80 26.02
C SER A 229 -4.18 -40.92 25.95
N PRO A 230 -3.85 -42.18 26.31
CA PRO A 230 -4.86 -43.22 26.43
C PRO A 230 -5.85 -42.83 27.53
N ALA A 231 -7.15 -42.96 27.26
CA ALA A 231 -8.20 -42.75 28.24
C ALA A 231 -7.86 -43.54 29.52
N ALA A 232 -7.77 -42.86 30.66
CA ALA A 232 -7.61 -43.54 31.94
C ALA A 232 -8.73 -44.59 32.07
N PRO A 233 -8.43 -45.86 32.40
CA PRO A 233 -9.47 -46.83 32.64
C PRO A 233 -10.35 -46.33 33.78
N SER A 234 -11.66 -46.31 33.53
CA SER A 234 -12.69 -45.98 34.52
C SER A 234 -12.38 -46.70 35.84
N PRO A 235 -12.42 -46.03 37.01
CA PRO A 235 -12.21 -46.71 38.28
C PRO A 235 -13.31 -47.77 38.44
N ALA A 236 -12.90 -49.04 38.50
CA ALA A 236 -13.81 -50.16 38.74
C ALA A 236 -14.61 -49.93 40.03
N PRO A 237 -15.91 -50.27 40.06
CA PRO A 237 -16.70 -50.12 41.28
C PRO A 237 -16.13 -51.03 42.37
N LEU A 238 -15.78 -50.44 43.51
CA LEU A 238 -15.36 -51.11 44.76
C LEU A 238 -16.56 -51.84 45.42
N SER A 239 -17.17 -52.80 44.71
CA SER A 239 -18.33 -53.56 45.22
C SER A 239 -18.01 -55.01 45.60
N GLY A 240 -16.73 -55.40 45.64
CA GLY A 240 -16.33 -56.80 45.87
C GLY A 240 -15.70 -57.14 47.23
N LEU A 241 -15.50 -56.17 48.14
CA LEU A 241 -14.71 -56.40 49.37
C LEU A 241 -15.52 -56.31 50.67
N LEU A 242 -16.75 -56.82 50.68
CA LEU A 242 -17.47 -57.14 51.92
C LEU A 242 -17.83 -58.63 51.86
N GLY A 243 -17.18 -59.41 52.73
CA GLY A 243 -17.45 -60.83 52.90
C GLY A 243 -18.89 -61.10 53.36
N PRO A 244 -19.33 -62.37 53.34
CA PRO A 244 -20.71 -62.73 53.61
C PRO A 244 -21.16 -62.30 55.01
N VAL A 245 -22.39 -61.78 55.08
CA VAL A 245 -23.10 -61.38 56.31
C VAL A 245 -23.30 -62.62 57.20
N PRO A 246 -23.08 -62.54 58.53
CA PRO A 246 -23.35 -63.66 59.43
C PRO A 246 -24.84 -63.97 59.51
N THR A 247 -25.18 -65.25 59.42
CA THR A 247 -26.54 -65.79 59.53
C THR A 247 -27.14 -65.51 60.90
N GLU A 248 -28.30 -64.85 60.94
CA GLU A 248 -29.09 -64.65 62.15
C GLU A 248 -29.67 -65.99 62.64
N VAL A 249 -29.37 -66.35 63.89
CA VAL A 249 -29.89 -67.55 64.55
C VAL A 249 -31.24 -67.21 65.17
N HIS A 250 -32.34 -67.68 64.58
CA HIS A 250 -33.67 -67.59 65.16
C HIS A 250 -33.80 -68.57 66.35
N TYR A 251 -33.86 -68.05 67.56
CA TYR A 251 -34.35 -68.80 68.73
C TYR A 251 -35.88 -68.88 68.69
N THR A 252 -36.41 -70.10 68.55
CA THR A 252 -37.81 -70.39 68.85
C THR A 252 -37.97 -70.47 70.36
N ASN A 253 -38.78 -69.58 70.96
CA ASN A 253 -39.19 -69.73 72.35
C ASN A 253 -40.66 -70.18 72.38
N SER A 254 -40.84 -71.42 72.82
CA SER A 254 -42.11 -72.08 73.09
C SER A 254 -42.71 -71.61 74.42
N HIS A 255 -43.97 -71.18 74.41
CA HIS A 255 -44.94 -71.44 75.48
C HIS A 255 -46.38 -71.25 74.99
#